data_AF-A0A7K0CVK2-F1
#
_entry.id   AF-A0A7K0CVK2-F1
#
_cell.length_a   1.000
_cell.length_b   1.000
_cell.length_c   1.000
_cell.angle_alpha   90.00
_cell.angle_beta   90.00
_cell.angle_gamma   90.00
#
_symmetry.space_group_name_H-M   'P 1'
#
loop_
_entity.id
_entity.type
_entity.pdbx_description
1 polymer ?
#
loop_
_entity_poly.entity_id
_entity_poly.type
_entity_poly.pdbx_seq_one_letter_code
_entity_poly.pdbx_strand_id
1 'polypeptide(L)'
;MRRTTRVRSLRAVVLLGVTLLTVGFGSVGASAAPAPAPAQRPTGQTLADFIAKGLKNKAAKPIVDTGSAGTGSACTSGSGAGSGNGSGDCYGGSGSSSGSQGGTSSDTVGYGPASTAFLAAFGYALLHPNVAPPGTNDWGCKPTAQHPEPVVLVHGTWENAYDNFAYISQPIKNAGYCVYTFNYGQSNLLAGGGLGSVLPGANGTENIPDSAKQLSAFVDRVLAATGAPKVNIVAHSQGGPMSRWYLKFEGGAAKVDHEMTFGATNHGTTLDGIGALGRAVNNFGIDVLGLVEIFVGHSGIQQTVGSDFINKLNAGGDTVPGVNYTVVGTRYDEVTTPYTLTFLQPGPGATVHNITLQDGCDQDLSDHLTMMYSPRVLSIILNTLDPGAPLKCTFNPWLFGGGGKL
;
A
#
# COMPACT_ATOMS: atom_id res chain seq x y z
N MET A 1 -62.64 -27.02 38.94
CA MET A 1 -61.75 -27.72 39.87
C MET A 1 -60.34 -27.80 39.29
N ARG A 2 -59.33 -27.73 40.17
CA ARG A 2 -57.88 -27.58 39.96
C ARG A 2 -57.21 -28.73 39.18
N ARG A 3 -56.08 -28.41 38.52
CA ARG A 3 -54.75 -29.06 38.64
C ARG A 3 -53.72 -28.31 37.75
N THR A 4 -52.90 -27.42 38.30
CA THR A 4 -51.54 -27.58 38.90
C THR A 4 -50.38 -27.68 37.90
N THR A 5 -49.45 -26.73 38.08
CA THR A 5 -48.16 -26.41 37.46
C THR A 5 -46.99 -27.32 37.87
N ARG A 6 -45.95 -27.40 37.01
CA ARG A 6 -44.50 -27.58 37.30
C ARG A 6 -43.74 -27.28 35.99
N VAL A 7 -42.99 -26.18 35.83
CA VAL A 7 -41.66 -25.81 36.36
C VAL A 7 -40.55 -26.81 36.03
N ARG A 8 -39.60 -26.38 35.18
CA ARG A 8 -38.20 -26.80 35.22
C ARG A 8 -37.30 -25.59 35.03
N SER A 9 -36.59 -25.27 36.11
CA SER A 9 -35.45 -24.37 36.23
C SER A 9 -34.17 -25.20 36.12
N LEU A 10 -33.09 -24.62 35.59
CA LEU A 10 -31.73 -24.86 36.11
C LEU A 10 -30.78 -23.73 35.67
N ARG A 11 -30.15 -23.12 36.68
CA ARG A 11 -29.11 -22.09 36.62
C ARG A 11 -27.73 -22.75 36.80
N ALA A 12 -26.73 -22.12 36.16
CA ALA A 12 -25.33 -21.90 36.58
C ALA A 12 -24.37 -23.10 36.82
N VAL A 13 -23.12 -22.97 36.34
CA VAL A 13 -21.92 -22.62 37.14
C VAL A 13 -20.68 -22.49 36.24
N VAL A 14 -19.87 -21.47 36.54
CA VAL A 14 -18.56 -21.08 36.01
C VAL A 14 -17.44 -21.89 36.71
N LEU A 15 -16.37 -22.26 36.01
CA LEU A 15 -15.07 -22.57 36.65
C LEU A 15 -13.89 -22.25 35.72
N LEU A 16 -12.98 -21.42 36.24
CA LEU A 16 -11.66 -21.08 35.71
C LEU A 16 -10.75 -22.31 35.64
N GLY A 17 -9.85 -22.33 34.66
CA GLY A 17 -8.65 -23.16 34.66
C GLY A 17 -7.48 -22.43 33.99
N VAL A 18 -6.66 -21.75 34.80
CA VAL A 18 -5.34 -21.25 34.41
C VAL A 18 -4.33 -22.35 34.71
N THR A 19 -3.58 -22.80 33.71
CA THR A 19 -2.44 -23.72 33.93
C THR A 19 -1.15 -23.02 33.52
N LEU A 20 -0.33 -22.70 34.52
CA LEU A 20 1.08 -22.33 34.35
C LEU A 20 1.83 -23.56 33.79
N LEU A 21 2.58 -23.40 32.71
CA LEU A 21 3.69 -24.31 32.37
C LEU A 21 5.00 -23.65 32.76
N THR A 22 5.58 -24.11 33.87
CA THR A 22 6.96 -23.90 34.27
C THR A 22 7.86 -24.82 33.43
N VAL A 23 8.69 -24.26 32.55
CA VAL A 23 9.74 -25.03 31.85
C VAL A 23 10.99 -25.06 32.73
N GLY A 24 11.30 -26.24 33.26
CA GLY A 24 12.55 -26.53 33.95
C GLY A 24 13.68 -26.79 32.96
N PHE A 25 14.83 -26.17 33.21
CA PHE A 25 16.08 -26.46 32.51
C PHE A 25 16.60 -27.85 32.91
N GLY A 26 16.68 -28.76 31.94
CA GLY A 26 17.34 -30.05 32.06
C GLY A 26 18.19 -30.31 30.82
N SER A 27 19.50 -30.24 31.00
CA SER A 27 20.51 -30.50 29.98
C SER A 27 20.49 -31.97 29.52
N VAL A 28 20.22 -32.20 28.23
CA VAL A 28 20.54 -33.46 27.56
C VAL A 28 21.53 -33.16 26.45
N GLY A 29 22.77 -33.59 26.65
CA GLY A 29 23.85 -33.44 25.68
C GLY A 29 23.62 -34.37 24.49
N ALA A 30 23.50 -33.78 23.30
CA ALA A 30 23.69 -34.47 22.03
C ALA A 30 24.93 -33.87 21.37
N SER A 31 25.99 -34.66 21.25
CA SER A 31 27.17 -34.33 20.44
C SER A 31 26.77 -34.23 18.98
N ALA A 32 26.48 -33.02 18.50
CA ALA A 32 26.49 -32.69 17.08
C ALA A 32 27.90 -32.23 16.70
N ALA A 33 28.46 -32.80 15.63
CA ALA A 33 29.72 -32.36 15.04
C ALA A 33 29.67 -30.86 14.71
N PRO A 34 30.79 -30.11 14.82
CA PRO A 34 30.79 -28.68 14.60
C PRO A 34 30.36 -28.37 13.15
N ALA A 35 29.34 -27.52 13.02
CA ALA A 35 28.89 -27.00 11.73
C ALA A 35 30.05 -26.24 11.04
N PRO A 36 30.23 -26.37 9.72
CA PRO A 36 31.20 -25.56 9.00
C PRO A 36 30.84 -24.08 9.14
N ALA A 37 31.86 -23.23 9.30
CA ALA A 37 31.73 -21.79 9.47
C ALA A 37 30.81 -21.16 8.41
N PRO A 38 30.01 -20.12 8.76
CA PRO A 38 29.11 -19.49 7.80
C PRO A 38 29.90 -18.95 6.61
N ALA A 39 29.48 -19.34 5.41
CA ALA A 39 29.99 -18.79 4.16
C ALA A 39 29.87 -17.26 4.20
N GLN A 40 30.95 -16.57 3.87
CA GLN A 40 30.99 -15.10 3.79
C GLN A 40 29.83 -14.58 2.94
N ARG A 41 29.12 -13.57 3.45
CA ARG A 41 28.11 -12.83 2.68
C ARG A 41 28.76 -12.29 1.40
N PRO A 42 28.13 -12.43 0.23
CA PRO A 42 28.69 -11.91 -1.00
C PRO A 42 28.84 -10.39 -0.88
N THR A 43 30.06 -9.90 -1.07
CA THR A 43 30.35 -8.47 -1.24
C THR A 43 29.78 -7.99 -2.58
N GLY A 44 29.64 -6.67 -2.77
CA GLY A 44 29.13 -6.09 -4.03
C GLY A 44 29.89 -6.54 -5.28
N GLN A 45 31.14 -6.98 -5.14
CA GLN A 45 31.93 -7.56 -6.24
C GLN A 45 31.44 -8.95 -6.65
N THR A 46 31.05 -9.81 -5.71
CA THR A 46 30.49 -11.13 -6.02
C THR A 46 29.20 -11.04 -6.85
N LEU A 47 28.36 -10.04 -6.57
CA LEU A 47 27.14 -9.77 -7.36
C LEU A 47 27.48 -9.28 -8.78
N ALA A 48 28.46 -8.40 -8.92
CA ALA A 48 28.95 -7.94 -10.21
C ALA A 48 29.55 -9.09 -11.05
N ASP A 49 30.25 -10.02 -10.41
CA ASP A 49 30.81 -11.21 -11.08
C ASP A 49 29.71 -12.19 -11.53
N PHE A 50 28.64 -12.36 -10.75
CA PHE A 50 27.48 -13.17 -11.15
C PHE A 50 26.75 -12.56 -12.36
N ILE A 51 26.57 -11.23 -12.38
CA ILE A 51 25.98 -10.50 -13.52
C ILE A 51 26.88 -10.64 -14.76
N ALA A 52 28.19 -10.45 -14.62
CA ALA A 52 29.14 -10.58 -15.72
C ALA A 52 29.21 -12.01 -16.28
N LYS A 53 28.99 -13.03 -15.44
CA LYS A 53 28.96 -14.44 -15.83
C LYS A 53 27.64 -14.82 -16.51
N GLY A 54 26.52 -14.24 -16.07
CA GLY A 54 25.20 -14.35 -16.71
C GLY A 54 25.18 -13.75 -18.13
N LEU A 55 25.76 -12.56 -18.30
CA LEU A 55 25.87 -11.88 -19.60
C LEU A 55 26.78 -12.61 -20.61
N LYS A 56 27.72 -13.42 -20.13
CA LYS A 56 28.63 -14.22 -20.98
C LYS A 56 28.07 -15.60 -21.35
N ASN A 57 26.94 -16.00 -20.76
CA ASN A 57 26.31 -17.27 -21.07
C ASN A 57 25.63 -17.20 -22.45
N LYS A 58 26.21 -17.85 -23.46
CA LYS A 58 25.66 -17.91 -24.82
C LYS A 58 24.30 -18.65 -24.92
N ALA A 59 23.87 -19.33 -23.86
CA ALA A 59 22.54 -19.95 -23.76
C ALA A 59 21.48 -19.01 -23.15
N ALA A 60 21.88 -17.88 -22.56
CA ALA A 60 20.94 -16.87 -22.08
C ALA A 60 20.37 -16.11 -23.30
N LYS A 61 19.08 -16.27 -23.55
CA LYS A 61 18.36 -15.45 -24.55
C LYS A 61 17.82 -14.21 -23.85
N PRO A 62 17.94 -13.01 -24.46
CA PRO A 62 17.13 -11.87 -24.04
C PRO A 62 15.65 -12.28 -24.08
N ILE A 63 14.89 -11.90 -23.06
CA ILE A 63 13.42 -11.95 -23.14
C ILE A 63 13.04 -10.90 -24.18
N VAL A 64 12.74 -11.37 -25.39
CA VAL A 64 12.47 -10.52 -26.54
C VAL A 64 11.04 -9.98 -26.44
N ASP A 65 10.97 -8.66 -26.60
CA ASP A 65 9.80 -7.83 -26.83
C ASP A 65 8.84 -8.44 -27.88
N THR A 66 7.67 -8.92 -27.47
CA THR A 66 6.58 -9.28 -28.40
C THR A 66 5.77 -8.02 -28.69
N GLY A 67 6.19 -7.32 -29.74
CA GLY A 67 5.83 -5.94 -30.00
C GLY A 67 4.35 -5.60 -30.18
N SER A 68 4.10 -4.30 -30.11
CA SER A 68 2.99 -3.64 -30.77
C SER A 68 3.54 -2.58 -31.71
N ALA A 69 3.81 -2.97 -32.94
CA ALA A 69 3.89 -2.07 -34.07
C ALA A 69 2.45 -1.79 -34.54
N GLY A 70 2.01 -0.55 -34.31
CA GLY A 70 1.00 0.17 -35.10
C GLY A 70 -0.38 -0.45 -35.31
N THR A 71 -1.37 0.09 -34.61
CA THR A 71 -2.58 0.65 -35.26
C THR A 71 -3.05 1.87 -34.49
N GLY A 72 -2.93 3.04 -35.12
CA GLY A 72 -3.57 4.26 -34.66
C GLY A 72 -5.03 4.31 -35.10
N SER A 73 -5.89 4.77 -34.20
CA SER A 73 -7.07 5.61 -34.40
C SER A 73 -7.79 5.72 -33.06
N ALA A 74 -8.44 6.78 -32.62
CA ALA A 74 -8.52 8.19 -32.97
C ALA A 74 -9.71 8.69 -32.13
N CYS A 75 -9.48 9.51 -31.10
CA CYS A 75 -10.53 10.38 -30.58
C CYS A 75 -9.93 11.78 -30.54
N THR A 76 -10.15 12.50 -31.64
CA THR A 76 -9.76 13.89 -31.82
C THR A 76 -10.55 14.79 -30.89
N SER A 77 -9.84 15.75 -30.31
CA SER A 77 -10.38 16.97 -29.72
C SER A 77 -11.37 17.67 -30.67
N GLY A 78 -12.53 18.05 -30.15
CA GLY A 78 -13.46 18.93 -30.83
C GLY A 78 -13.97 20.02 -29.89
N SER A 79 -13.37 21.20 -29.98
CA SER A 79 -13.95 22.45 -29.48
C SER A 79 -15.18 22.80 -30.31
N GLY A 80 -16.31 23.10 -29.68
CA GLY A 80 -17.51 23.57 -30.38
C GLY A 80 -18.57 24.09 -29.41
N ALA A 81 -18.79 25.40 -29.44
CA ALA A 81 -19.91 26.06 -28.76
C ALA A 81 -21.25 25.67 -29.41
N GLY A 82 -22.29 25.47 -28.59
CA GLY A 82 -23.66 25.27 -29.06
C GLY A 82 -24.61 24.83 -27.97
N SER A 83 -25.58 25.70 -27.65
CA SER A 83 -26.66 25.51 -26.68
C SER A 83 -27.48 24.23 -26.88
N GLY A 84 -27.87 23.59 -25.78
CA GLY A 84 -28.87 22.52 -25.77
C GLY A 84 -29.16 22.03 -24.36
N ASN A 85 -30.30 22.46 -23.82
CA ASN A 85 -30.84 22.07 -22.53
C ASN A 85 -31.13 20.55 -22.52
N GLY A 86 -30.63 19.82 -21.53
CA GLY A 86 -30.86 18.38 -21.41
C GLY A 86 -30.36 17.85 -20.08
N SER A 87 -31.27 17.79 -19.11
CA SER A 87 -31.10 17.19 -17.79
C SER A 87 -30.56 15.76 -17.90
N GLY A 88 -29.43 15.49 -17.24
CA GLY A 88 -28.84 14.16 -17.16
C GLY A 88 -28.49 13.85 -15.71
N ASP A 89 -29.33 13.01 -15.10
CA ASP A 89 -29.10 12.40 -13.80
C ASP A 89 -27.83 11.54 -13.83
N CYS A 90 -26.79 11.95 -13.12
CA CYS A 90 -25.61 11.13 -12.84
C CYS A 90 -25.71 10.54 -11.44
N TYR A 91 -26.49 9.46 -11.30
CA TYR A 91 -26.41 8.57 -10.16
C TYR A 91 -26.26 7.12 -10.63
N GLY A 92 -25.17 6.47 -10.21
CA GLY A 92 -25.05 5.02 -10.18
C GLY A 92 -24.68 4.37 -11.52
N GLY A 93 -23.40 4.38 -11.87
CA GLY A 93 -22.86 3.52 -12.93
C GLY A 93 -21.53 2.93 -12.49
N SER A 94 -21.56 1.69 -12.01
CA SER A 94 -20.38 0.84 -11.81
C SER A 94 -19.75 0.55 -13.18
N GLY A 95 -18.95 1.50 -13.68
CA GLY A 95 -18.27 1.41 -14.96
C GLY A 95 -17.02 0.54 -14.84
N SER A 96 -17.17 -0.76 -15.05
CA SER A 96 -16.04 -1.65 -15.36
C SER A 96 -15.57 -1.32 -16.78
N SER A 97 -14.42 -0.65 -16.92
CA SER A 97 -13.78 -0.47 -18.22
C SER A 97 -13.05 -1.76 -18.62
N SER A 98 -13.69 -2.55 -19.47
CA SER A 98 -13.08 -3.69 -20.17
C SER A 98 -12.14 -3.20 -21.27
N GLY A 99 -10.84 -3.29 -21.02
CA GLY A 99 -9.80 -3.25 -22.04
C GLY A 99 -8.98 -4.54 -21.93
N SER A 100 -9.19 -5.46 -22.85
CA SER A 100 -8.36 -6.66 -23.02
C SER A 100 -6.90 -6.26 -23.23
N GLN A 101 -6.04 -6.72 -22.31
CA GLN A 101 -4.63 -6.34 -22.04
C GLN A 101 -4.45 -5.16 -21.08
N GLY A 102 -4.72 -5.42 -19.79
CA GLY A 102 -4.38 -4.51 -18.69
C GLY A 102 -5.31 -4.73 -17.47
N GLY A 103 -4.75 -4.62 -16.27
CA GLY A 103 -5.49 -4.68 -15.01
C GLY A 103 -6.44 -3.50 -14.82
N THR A 104 -7.41 -3.67 -13.93
CA THR A 104 -8.48 -2.70 -13.68
C THR A 104 -8.30 -1.96 -12.34
N SER A 105 -9.09 -0.92 -12.13
CA SER A 105 -9.32 -0.30 -10.83
C SER A 105 -10.81 -0.36 -10.49
N SER A 106 -11.16 -0.30 -9.22
CA SER A 106 -12.56 -0.28 -8.77
C SER A 106 -12.79 0.68 -7.61
N ASP A 107 -14.01 1.23 -7.58
CA ASP A 107 -14.53 1.94 -6.42
C ASP A 107 -14.77 0.95 -5.26
N THR A 108 -14.62 1.44 -4.05
CA THR A 108 -15.03 0.71 -2.85
C THR A 108 -16.54 0.71 -2.68
N VAL A 109 -17.10 -0.31 -2.05
CA VAL A 109 -18.54 -0.50 -1.79
C VAL A 109 -18.83 -0.60 -0.30
N GLY A 110 -19.80 0.19 0.17
CA GLY A 110 -20.15 0.20 1.60
C GLY A 110 -19.00 0.65 2.50
N TYR A 111 -19.11 0.39 3.80
CA TYR A 111 -18.14 0.78 4.81
C TYR A 111 -17.85 -0.36 5.77
N GLY A 112 -16.57 -0.67 5.96
CA GLY A 112 -16.11 -1.63 6.95
C GLY A 112 -15.91 -0.96 8.31
N PRO A 113 -15.74 -1.77 9.37
CA PRO A 113 -15.46 -1.23 10.70
C PRO A 113 -14.07 -0.57 10.77
N ALA A 114 -13.86 0.32 11.72
CA ALA A 114 -12.51 0.77 12.04
C ALA A 114 -11.71 -0.40 12.65
N SER A 115 -10.41 -0.46 12.35
CA SER A 115 -9.49 -1.46 12.89
C SER A 115 -8.21 -0.79 13.39
N THR A 116 -7.65 -1.29 14.48
CA THR A 116 -6.36 -0.83 15.02
C THR A 116 -5.21 -1.77 14.68
N ALA A 117 -5.49 -2.89 14.02
CA ALA A 117 -4.50 -3.90 13.66
C ALA A 117 -4.62 -4.30 12.18
N PHE A 118 -3.48 -4.30 11.49
CA PHE A 118 -3.38 -4.70 10.09
C PHE A 118 -3.96 -6.10 9.87
N LEU A 119 -3.56 -7.08 10.67
CA LEU A 119 -4.01 -8.47 10.49
C LEU A 119 -5.52 -8.65 10.57
N ALA A 120 -6.16 -7.95 11.52
CA ALA A 120 -7.61 -8.00 11.66
C ALA A 120 -8.30 -7.35 10.44
N ALA A 121 -7.74 -6.26 9.93
CA ALA A 121 -8.28 -5.57 8.76
C ALA A 121 -8.08 -6.39 7.47
N PHE A 122 -6.89 -6.97 7.29
CA PHE A 122 -6.55 -7.86 6.18
C PHE A 122 -7.47 -9.08 6.16
N GLY A 123 -7.63 -9.78 7.30
CA GLY A 123 -8.55 -10.91 7.40
C GLY A 123 -10.01 -10.55 7.10
N TYR A 124 -10.45 -9.35 7.49
CA TYR A 124 -11.77 -8.84 7.13
C TYR A 124 -11.89 -8.55 5.62
N ALA A 125 -10.85 -7.96 5.02
CA ALA A 125 -10.82 -7.62 3.60
C ALA A 125 -10.85 -8.86 2.69
N LEU A 126 -10.28 -9.99 3.11
CA LEU A 126 -10.40 -11.25 2.36
C LEU A 126 -11.86 -11.70 2.16
N LEU A 127 -12.74 -11.37 3.11
CA LEU A 127 -14.17 -11.67 3.04
C LEU A 127 -14.98 -10.51 2.42
N HIS A 128 -14.40 -9.31 2.39
CA HIS A 128 -15.03 -8.06 1.94
C HIS A 128 -14.09 -7.26 1.02
N PRO A 129 -13.69 -7.82 -0.15
CA PRO A 129 -12.52 -7.38 -0.91
C PRO A 129 -12.59 -5.97 -1.50
N ASN A 130 -13.79 -5.39 -1.56
CA ASN A 130 -14.02 -4.06 -2.11
C ASN A 130 -14.59 -3.10 -1.07
N VAL A 131 -14.59 -3.42 0.22
CA VAL A 131 -15.20 -2.53 1.23
C VAL A 131 -14.40 -1.23 1.39
N ALA A 132 -15.06 -0.11 1.70
CA ALA A 132 -14.34 1.12 2.02
C ALA A 132 -13.88 1.12 3.47
N PRO A 133 -12.69 1.67 3.79
CA PRO A 133 -12.35 2.02 5.17
C PRO A 133 -13.31 3.12 5.68
N PRO A 134 -13.53 3.19 7.00
CA PRO A 134 -14.46 4.17 7.57
C PRO A 134 -14.03 5.60 7.25
N GLY A 135 -14.99 6.45 6.90
CA GLY A 135 -14.75 7.87 6.69
C GLY A 135 -14.15 8.24 5.33
N THR A 136 -14.08 7.33 4.36
CA THR A 136 -13.65 7.67 2.98
C THR A 136 -14.81 7.79 2.01
N ASN A 137 -14.57 8.31 0.81
CA ASN A 137 -15.48 8.22 -0.35
C ASN A 137 -16.88 8.83 -0.13
N ASP A 138 -16.95 9.84 0.73
CA ASP A 138 -18.08 10.76 0.78
C ASP A 138 -17.96 11.74 -0.40
N TRP A 139 -18.54 11.36 -1.54
CA TRP A 139 -18.52 12.17 -2.76
C TRP A 139 -19.33 13.48 -2.66
N GLY A 140 -20.10 13.67 -1.58
CA GLY A 140 -20.75 14.94 -1.25
C GLY A 140 -19.88 15.88 -0.41
N CYS A 141 -18.73 15.41 0.09
CA CYS A 141 -17.83 16.20 0.92
C CYS A 141 -17.28 17.41 0.15
N LYS A 142 -17.24 18.56 0.82
CA LYS A 142 -16.68 19.81 0.29
C LYS A 142 -15.53 20.28 1.19
N PRO A 143 -14.31 20.40 0.65
CA PRO A 143 -13.17 20.96 1.38
C PRO A 143 -13.50 22.35 1.94
N THR A 144 -12.93 22.66 3.10
CA THR A 144 -13.13 23.96 3.77
C THR A 144 -12.02 24.92 3.39
N ALA A 145 -12.14 26.21 3.75
CA ALA A 145 -11.05 27.16 3.55
C ALA A 145 -9.82 26.81 4.42
N GLN A 146 -10.01 26.13 5.55
CA GLN A 146 -8.96 25.69 6.45
C GLN A 146 -8.26 24.43 5.93
N HIS A 147 -8.99 23.54 5.25
CA HIS A 147 -8.49 22.30 4.65
C HIS A 147 -8.94 22.22 3.19
N PRO A 148 -8.33 23.01 2.28
CA PRO A 148 -8.81 23.17 0.92
C PRO A 148 -8.48 21.99 -0.01
N GLU A 149 -7.44 21.21 0.29
CA GLU A 149 -7.09 20.01 -0.48
C GLU A 149 -7.66 18.73 0.16
N PRO A 150 -8.45 17.92 -0.57
CA PRO A 150 -8.85 16.59 -0.12
C PRO A 150 -7.64 15.63 -0.08
N VAL A 151 -7.78 14.57 0.71
CA VAL A 151 -6.75 13.53 0.89
C VAL A 151 -7.12 12.29 0.09
N VAL A 152 -6.18 11.78 -0.71
CA VAL A 152 -6.29 10.53 -1.48
C VAL A 152 -5.35 9.49 -0.87
N LEU A 153 -5.91 8.38 -0.41
CA LEU A 153 -5.17 7.25 0.15
C LEU A 153 -4.87 6.21 -0.93
N VAL A 154 -3.62 5.72 -0.98
CA VAL A 154 -3.12 4.83 -2.04
C VAL A 154 -2.40 3.61 -1.44
N HIS A 155 -3.03 2.44 -1.55
CA HIS A 155 -2.59 1.21 -0.87
C HIS A 155 -1.31 0.60 -1.47
N GLY A 156 -0.73 -0.40 -0.80
CA GLY A 156 0.46 -1.14 -1.24
C GLY A 156 0.15 -2.37 -2.10
N THR A 157 1.19 -3.18 -2.32
CA THR A 157 1.12 -4.46 -3.05
C THR A 157 0.35 -5.50 -2.23
N TRP A 158 -0.58 -6.20 -2.88
CA TRP A 158 -1.45 -7.23 -2.29
C TRP A 158 -2.40 -6.74 -1.18
N GLU A 159 -2.54 -5.43 -1.06
CA GLU A 159 -3.49 -4.76 -0.19
C GLU A 159 -4.67 -4.20 -1.00
N ASN A 160 -5.65 -3.63 -0.32
CA ASN A 160 -6.76 -2.87 -0.87
C ASN A 160 -7.01 -1.60 -0.04
N ALA A 161 -8.01 -0.83 -0.45
CA ALA A 161 -8.40 0.39 0.24
C ALA A 161 -8.72 0.18 1.73
N TYR A 162 -9.31 -0.95 2.13
CA TYR A 162 -9.72 -1.16 3.51
C TYR A 162 -8.56 -1.62 4.40
N ASP A 163 -7.91 -2.72 4.05
CA ASP A 163 -6.88 -3.33 4.91
C ASP A 163 -5.64 -2.47 5.10
N ASN A 164 -5.40 -1.49 4.23
CA ASN A 164 -4.29 -0.57 4.42
C ASN A 164 -4.68 0.68 5.24
N PHE A 165 -5.97 1.07 5.26
CA PHE A 165 -6.39 2.36 5.81
C PHE A 165 -7.48 2.32 6.89
N ALA A 166 -7.92 1.14 7.34
CA ALA A 166 -8.97 0.98 8.34
C ALA A 166 -8.69 1.68 9.69
N TYR A 167 -7.44 2.05 9.97
CA TYR A 167 -7.04 2.81 11.16
C TYR A 167 -7.05 4.33 10.95
N ILE A 168 -6.41 4.83 9.89
CA ILE A 168 -6.10 6.26 9.74
C ILE A 168 -7.23 7.07 9.09
N SER A 169 -8.06 6.44 8.26
CA SER A 169 -8.98 7.17 7.39
C SER A 169 -10.02 7.97 8.18
N GLN A 170 -10.63 7.34 9.19
CA GLN A 170 -11.65 8.00 10.00
C GLN A 170 -11.06 9.11 10.87
N PRO A 171 -9.90 8.94 11.55
CA PRO A 171 -9.22 10.05 12.21
C PRO A 171 -8.87 11.23 11.30
N ILE A 172 -8.44 10.99 10.06
CA ILE A 172 -8.17 12.07 9.09
C ILE A 172 -9.48 12.79 8.73
N LYS A 173 -10.59 12.06 8.50
CA LYS A 173 -11.92 12.67 8.31
C LYS A 173 -12.35 13.47 9.54
N ASN A 174 -12.14 12.94 10.75
CA ASN A 174 -12.49 13.61 12.00
C ASN A 174 -11.67 14.89 12.23
N ALA A 175 -10.49 14.99 11.63
CA ALA A 175 -9.68 16.21 11.61
C ALA A 175 -10.18 17.25 10.59
N GLY A 176 -11.25 16.97 9.83
CA GLY A 176 -11.91 17.94 8.95
C GLY A 176 -11.59 17.80 7.45
N TYR A 177 -10.86 16.76 7.05
CA TYR A 177 -10.50 16.53 5.65
C TYR A 177 -11.56 15.69 4.92
N CYS A 178 -11.78 15.99 3.64
CA CYS A 178 -12.45 15.06 2.72
C CYS A 178 -11.46 13.97 2.31
N VAL A 179 -11.77 12.71 2.58
CA VAL A 179 -10.86 11.57 2.36
C VAL A 179 -11.41 10.64 1.29
N TYR A 180 -10.57 10.24 0.35
CA TYR A 180 -10.92 9.37 -0.77
C TYR A 180 -9.91 8.23 -0.92
N THR A 181 -10.35 7.10 -1.44
CA THR A 181 -9.49 5.93 -1.71
C THR A 181 -10.15 5.03 -2.75
N PHE A 182 -9.36 4.18 -3.39
CA PHE A 182 -9.83 3.25 -4.42
C PHE A 182 -8.97 1.99 -4.43
N ASN A 183 -9.43 0.96 -5.14
CA ASN A 183 -8.64 -0.24 -5.41
C ASN A 183 -8.02 -0.11 -6.80
N TYR A 184 -6.70 -0.30 -6.90
CA TYR A 184 -5.97 -0.14 -8.16
C TYR A 184 -5.14 -1.38 -8.51
N GLY A 185 -4.77 -1.50 -9.78
CA GLY A 185 -3.83 -2.52 -10.24
C GLY A 185 -4.36 -3.94 -10.07
N GLN A 186 -5.66 -4.14 -10.31
CA GLN A 186 -6.33 -5.43 -10.25
C GLN A 186 -6.01 -6.20 -11.53
N SER A 187 -5.02 -7.09 -11.47
CA SER A 187 -4.66 -7.95 -12.59
C SER A 187 -4.89 -9.40 -12.22
N ASN A 188 -5.47 -10.20 -13.12
CA ASN A 188 -5.63 -11.64 -12.89
C ASN A 188 -4.34 -12.41 -13.25
N LEU A 189 -4.28 -13.69 -12.90
CA LEU A 189 -3.11 -14.53 -13.16
C LEU A 189 -2.72 -14.57 -14.66
N LEU A 190 -3.71 -14.59 -15.57
CA LEU A 190 -3.48 -14.64 -17.02
C LEU A 190 -3.01 -13.30 -17.60
N ALA A 191 -3.26 -12.19 -16.90
CA ALA A 191 -2.80 -10.84 -17.23
C ALA A 191 -1.49 -10.47 -16.51
N GLY A 192 -0.87 -11.43 -15.81
CA GLY A 192 0.42 -11.26 -15.16
C GLY A 192 0.37 -10.65 -13.75
N GLY A 193 -0.79 -10.72 -13.09
CA GLY A 193 -0.93 -10.35 -11.67
C GLY A 193 -0.24 -11.31 -10.68
N GLY A 194 0.38 -12.39 -11.16
CA GLY A 194 1.02 -13.41 -10.33
C GLY A 194 0.04 -14.18 -9.44
N LEU A 195 0.52 -15.13 -8.65
CA LEU A 195 -0.36 -15.92 -7.76
C LEU A 195 -0.99 -15.09 -6.62
N GLY A 196 -0.38 -13.95 -6.25
CA GLY A 196 -1.01 -13.02 -5.31
C GLY A 196 -2.39 -12.53 -5.76
N SER A 197 -2.63 -12.39 -7.07
CA SER A 197 -3.94 -12.00 -7.61
C SER A 197 -5.08 -13.00 -7.40
N VAL A 198 -4.76 -14.23 -6.99
CA VAL A 198 -5.76 -15.26 -6.69
C VAL A 198 -6.41 -15.02 -5.32
N LEU A 199 -5.75 -14.28 -4.44
CA LEU A 199 -6.30 -13.91 -3.13
C LEU A 199 -7.39 -12.84 -3.31
N PRO A 200 -8.62 -13.06 -2.81
CA PRO A 200 -9.66 -12.06 -2.86
C PRO A 200 -9.22 -10.76 -2.18
N GLY A 201 -9.32 -9.63 -2.88
CA GLY A 201 -8.98 -8.31 -2.35
C GLY A 201 -7.49 -7.97 -2.39
N ALA A 202 -6.63 -8.85 -2.89
CA ALA A 202 -5.23 -8.52 -3.15
C ALA A 202 -5.11 -7.74 -4.47
N ASN A 203 -4.83 -6.44 -4.37
CA ASN A 203 -4.68 -5.56 -5.52
C ASN A 203 -3.22 -5.09 -5.67
N GLY A 204 -2.96 -4.10 -6.54
CA GLY A 204 -1.61 -3.61 -6.79
C GLY A 204 -0.68 -4.65 -7.45
N THR A 205 -1.23 -5.52 -8.31
CA THR A 205 -0.50 -6.59 -9.01
C THR A 205 -0.23 -6.29 -10.49
N GLU A 206 -0.93 -5.31 -11.06
CA GLU A 206 -0.73 -4.83 -12.43
C GLU A 206 0.56 -4.02 -12.59
N ASN A 207 0.99 -3.82 -13.84
CA ASN A 207 2.01 -2.83 -14.20
C ASN A 207 1.78 -1.48 -13.50
N ILE A 208 2.82 -1.01 -12.81
CA ILE A 208 2.78 0.22 -12.02
C ILE A 208 2.50 1.46 -12.87
N PRO A 209 3.07 1.62 -14.09
CA PRO A 209 2.69 2.73 -14.98
C PRO A 209 1.20 2.77 -15.34
N ASP A 210 0.56 1.62 -15.53
CA ASP A 210 -0.87 1.58 -15.82
C ASP A 210 -1.72 1.86 -14.57
N SER A 211 -1.26 1.38 -13.41
CA SER A 211 -1.82 1.77 -12.11
C SER A 211 -1.74 3.29 -11.86
N ALA A 212 -0.67 3.95 -12.31
CA ALA A 212 -0.54 5.40 -12.21
C ALA A 212 -1.55 6.17 -13.08
N LYS A 213 -1.93 5.63 -14.24
CA LYS A 213 -3.04 6.18 -15.05
C LYS A 213 -4.38 6.03 -14.35
N GLN A 214 -4.59 4.91 -13.65
CA GLN A 214 -5.79 4.71 -12.82
C GLN A 214 -5.84 5.74 -11.68
N LEU A 215 -4.71 6.00 -11.02
CA LEU A 215 -4.61 7.10 -10.03
C LEU A 215 -4.92 8.46 -10.66
N SER A 216 -4.41 8.75 -11.85
CA SER A 216 -4.73 10.00 -12.56
C SER A 216 -6.24 10.18 -12.75
N ALA A 217 -6.93 9.15 -13.24
CA ALA A 217 -8.37 9.20 -13.44
C ALA A 217 -9.13 9.37 -12.12
N PHE A 218 -8.67 8.71 -11.05
CA PHE A 218 -9.27 8.83 -9.73
C PHE A 218 -9.11 10.24 -9.14
N VAL A 219 -7.90 10.82 -9.23
CA VAL A 219 -7.63 12.19 -8.77
C VAL A 219 -8.48 13.20 -9.55
N ASP A 220 -8.61 13.05 -10.87
CA ASP A 220 -9.46 13.93 -11.68
C ASP A 220 -10.92 13.89 -11.23
N ARG A 221 -11.43 12.71 -10.88
CA ARG A 221 -12.78 12.55 -10.33
C ARG A 221 -12.92 13.20 -8.95
N VAL A 222 -11.91 13.07 -8.08
CA VAL A 222 -11.90 13.71 -6.74
C VAL A 222 -11.91 15.23 -6.89
N LEU A 223 -11.07 15.80 -7.75
CA LEU A 223 -11.03 17.24 -8.01
C LEU A 223 -12.34 17.74 -8.59
N ALA A 224 -12.94 17.02 -9.55
CA ALA A 224 -14.24 17.37 -10.11
C ALA A 224 -15.38 17.33 -9.08
N ALA A 225 -15.38 16.32 -8.19
CA ALA A 225 -16.42 16.18 -7.16
C ALA A 225 -16.29 17.24 -6.06
N THR A 226 -15.07 17.56 -5.65
CA THR A 226 -14.81 18.49 -4.53
C THR A 226 -14.78 19.95 -4.97
N GLY A 227 -14.31 20.22 -6.19
CA GLY A 227 -13.98 21.56 -6.69
C GLY A 227 -12.61 22.08 -6.21
N ALA A 228 -11.81 21.23 -5.55
CA ALA A 228 -10.47 21.59 -5.10
C ALA A 228 -9.51 21.73 -6.30
N PRO A 229 -8.48 22.59 -6.21
CA PRO A 229 -7.47 22.74 -7.25
C PRO A 229 -6.41 21.63 -7.24
N LYS A 230 -6.16 21.03 -6.07
CA LYS A 230 -5.16 19.99 -5.84
C LYS A 230 -5.63 19.00 -4.77
N VAL A 231 -4.96 17.86 -4.68
CA VAL A 231 -5.12 16.86 -3.61
C VAL A 231 -3.82 16.68 -2.81
N ASN A 232 -3.94 16.12 -1.61
CA ASN A 232 -2.82 15.52 -0.88
C ASN A 232 -2.86 14.00 -1.04
N ILE A 233 -1.73 13.38 -1.33
CA ILE A 233 -1.61 11.91 -1.45
C ILE A 233 -0.97 11.35 -0.18
N VAL A 234 -1.56 10.28 0.36
CA VAL A 234 -0.98 9.44 1.42
C VAL A 234 -0.86 8.03 0.85
N ALA A 235 0.38 7.57 0.66
CA ALA A 235 0.66 6.33 -0.04
C ALA A 235 1.55 5.39 0.77
N HIS A 236 1.21 4.11 0.74
CA HIS A 236 1.94 3.05 1.45
C HIS A 236 2.69 2.16 0.47
N SER A 237 3.92 1.75 0.82
CA SER A 237 4.68 0.73 0.07
C SER A 237 4.74 1.06 -1.44
N GLN A 238 4.31 0.17 -2.33
CA GLN A 238 4.19 0.39 -3.78
C GLN A 238 3.39 1.64 -4.18
N GLY A 239 2.41 2.05 -3.38
CA GLY A 239 1.62 3.25 -3.63
C GLY A 239 2.50 4.49 -3.77
N GLY A 240 3.66 4.54 -3.10
CA GLY A 240 4.63 5.63 -3.20
C GLY A 240 5.25 5.77 -4.60
N PRO A 241 6.06 4.81 -5.09
CA PRO A 241 6.63 4.90 -6.44
C PRO A 241 5.56 4.94 -7.54
N MET A 242 4.37 4.35 -7.32
CA MET A 242 3.23 4.48 -8.24
C MET A 242 2.74 5.93 -8.33
N SER A 243 2.56 6.59 -7.17
CA SER A 243 2.16 7.99 -7.10
C SER A 243 3.24 8.93 -7.67
N ARG A 244 4.53 8.66 -7.41
CA ARG A 244 5.64 9.37 -8.06
C ARG A 244 5.65 9.22 -9.58
N TRP A 245 5.30 8.05 -10.11
CA TRP A 245 5.14 7.86 -11.55
C TRP A 245 4.02 8.77 -12.09
N TYR A 246 2.88 8.80 -11.41
CA TYR A 246 1.76 9.69 -11.75
C TYR A 246 2.20 11.17 -11.78
N LEU A 247 2.95 11.62 -10.77
CA LEU A 247 3.48 12.99 -10.71
C LEU A 247 4.36 13.31 -11.92
N LYS A 248 5.23 12.38 -12.32
CA LYS A 248 6.26 12.61 -13.35
C LYS A 248 5.76 12.46 -14.79
N PHE A 249 4.89 11.49 -15.04
CA PHE A 249 4.62 11.02 -16.39
C PHE A 249 3.14 11.12 -16.78
N GLU A 250 2.24 11.24 -15.81
CA GLU A 250 0.78 11.23 -16.05
C GLU A 250 0.13 12.57 -15.67
N GLY A 251 0.92 13.64 -15.55
CA GLY A 251 0.45 15.01 -15.32
C GLY A 251 0.04 15.33 -13.88
N GLY A 252 0.42 14.49 -12.91
CA GLY A 252 0.03 14.67 -11.51
C GLY A 252 0.64 15.88 -10.81
N ALA A 253 1.79 16.38 -11.27
CA ALA A 253 2.47 17.52 -10.65
C ALA A 253 1.60 18.79 -10.53
N ALA A 254 0.68 19.02 -11.47
CA ALA A 254 -0.23 20.17 -11.41
C ALA A 254 -1.42 19.98 -10.47
N LYS A 255 -1.66 18.75 -10.01
CA LYS A 255 -2.89 18.29 -9.32
C LYS A 255 -2.62 17.83 -7.89
N VAL A 256 -1.36 17.73 -7.48
CA VAL A 256 -0.96 17.29 -6.14
C VAL A 256 -0.21 18.39 -5.44
N ASP A 257 -0.57 18.67 -4.19
CA ASP A 257 0.16 19.63 -3.36
C ASP A 257 1.25 18.94 -2.54
N HIS A 258 0.87 17.85 -1.86
CA HIS A 258 1.77 17.06 -1.02
C HIS A 258 1.66 15.58 -1.32
N GLU A 259 2.80 14.89 -1.43
CA GLU A 259 2.89 13.43 -1.46
C GLU A 259 3.54 12.92 -0.16
N MET A 260 2.79 12.14 0.61
CA MET A 260 3.24 11.50 1.84
C MET A 260 3.42 10.01 1.59
N THR A 261 4.62 9.49 1.78
CA THR A 261 4.92 8.07 1.53
C THR A 261 5.41 7.37 2.78
N PHE A 262 4.96 6.13 3.00
CA PHE A 262 5.25 5.34 4.19
C PHE A 262 5.78 3.96 3.76
N GLY A 263 7.01 3.64 4.15
CA GLY A 263 7.66 2.37 3.78
C GLY A 263 7.86 2.18 2.27
N ALA A 264 7.75 3.26 1.48
CA ALA A 264 7.68 3.18 0.03
C ALA A 264 8.96 2.62 -0.60
N THR A 265 8.80 1.82 -1.66
CA THR A 265 9.88 1.22 -2.46
C THR A 265 10.40 2.21 -3.51
N ASN A 266 10.64 3.47 -3.11
CA ASN A 266 11.01 4.58 -4.00
C ASN A 266 12.28 4.33 -4.84
N HIS A 267 13.23 3.61 -4.26
CA HIS A 267 14.47 3.15 -4.92
C HIS A 267 14.48 1.64 -5.15
N GLY A 268 13.32 1.00 -5.05
CA GLY A 268 13.13 -0.43 -5.14
C GLY A 268 13.36 -1.20 -3.83
N THR A 269 13.08 -2.50 -3.90
CA THR A 269 13.32 -3.52 -2.87
C THR A 269 14.09 -4.69 -3.51
N THR A 270 14.49 -5.68 -2.70
CA THR A 270 15.12 -6.92 -3.16
C THR A 270 14.07 -8.03 -3.34
N LEU A 271 14.40 -9.08 -4.09
CA LEU A 271 13.56 -10.29 -4.14
C LEU A 271 13.38 -10.91 -2.75
N ASP A 272 14.38 -10.81 -1.88
CA ASP A 272 14.29 -11.26 -0.49
C ASP A 272 13.30 -10.42 0.33
N GLY A 273 13.22 -9.11 0.07
CA GLY A 273 12.23 -8.20 0.67
C GLY A 273 10.81 -8.48 0.19
N ILE A 274 10.63 -8.72 -1.11
CA ILE A 274 9.34 -9.17 -1.66
C ILE A 274 8.97 -10.56 -1.09
N GLY A 275 9.93 -11.46 -0.99
CA GLY A 275 9.76 -12.75 -0.32
C GLY A 275 9.46 -12.60 1.17
N ALA A 276 9.99 -11.58 1.85
CA ALA A 276 9.68 -11.27 3.24
C ALA A 276 8.23 -10.81 3.39
N LEU A 277 7.74 -9.96 2.47
CA LEU A 277 6.34 -9.57 2.40
C LEU A 277 5.43 -10.81 2.22
N GLY A 278 5.76 -11.70 1.28
CA GLY A 278 5.03 -12.95 1.11
C GLY A 278 5.07 -13.86 2.34
N ARG A 279 6.22 -14.01 3.00
CA ARG A 279 6.35 -14.78 4.24
C ARG A 279 5.57 -14.16 5.40
N ALA A 280 5.53 -12.84 5.50
CA ALA A 280 4.74 -12.14 6.52
C ALA A 280 3.28 -12.54 6.38
N VAL A 281 2.71 -12.49 5.17
CA VAL A 281 1.34 -12.96 4.90
C VAL A 281 1.19 -14.48 5.15
N ASN A 282 2.17 -15.29 4.74
CA ASN A 282 2.11 -16.75 4.85
C ASN A 282 2.13 -17.30 6.28
N ASN A 283 2.96 -16.72 7.14
CA ASN A 283 3.15 -17.16 8.52
C ASN A 283 1.88 -17.02 9.38
N PHE A 284 0.81 -16.42 8.85
CA PHE A 284 -0.51 -16.33 9.49
C PHE A 284 -1.51 -17.38 9.00
N GLY A 285 -1.05 -18.42 8.29
CA GLY A 285 -1.88 -19.57 7.90
C GLY A 285 -2.63 -19.39 6.58
N ILE A 286 -2.25 -18.40 5.78
CA ILE A 286 -2.74 -18.18 4.42
C ILE A 286 -1.62 -18.65 3.49
N ASP A 287 -1.79 -19.81 2.86
CA ASP A 287 -0.75 -20.39 2.01
C ASP A 287 -0.57 -19.54 0.73
N VAL A 288 0.47 -18.72 0.72
CA VAL A 288 0.84 -17.81 -0.38
C VAL A 288 2.24 -18.14 -0.92
N LEU A 289 2.76 -19.36 -0.71
CA LEU A 289 4.12 -19.72 -1.10
C LEU A 289 4.18 -20.94 -2.04
N GLY A 290 4.44 -20.62 -3.31
CA GLY A 290 5.19 -21.42 -4.28
C GLY A 290 6.27 -20.54 -4.90
N LEU A 291 7.07 -21.06 -5.82
CA LEU A 291 8.31 -20.45 -6.35
C LEU A 291 8.25 -18.91 -6.50
N VAL A 292 9.19 -18.21 -5.87
CA VAL A 292 9.25 -16.75 -5.69
C VAL A 292 9.10 -15.95 -6.99
N GLU A 293 9.42 -16.51 -8.16
CA GLU A 293 9.22 -15.82 -9.46
C GLU A 293 7.76 -15.86 -9.97
N ILE A 294 6.96 -16.87 -9.60
CA ILE A 294 5.57 -17.05 -10.05
C ILE A 294 4.58 -16.25 -9.18
N PHE A 295 5.00 -15.80 -7.99
CA PHE A 295 4.14 -15.12 -7.03
C PHE A 295 4.05 -13.61 -7.22
N VAL A 296 5.11 -13.00 -7.72
CA VAL A 296 5.39 -11.57 -7.53
C VAL A 296 4.59 -10.64 -8.46
N GLY A 297 4.04 -11.19 -9.55
CA GLY A 297 3.33 -10.40 -10.57
C GLY A 297 4.24 -9.38 -11.26
N HIS A 298 3.70 -8.67 -12.25
CA HIS A 298 4.43 -7.60 -12.94
C HIS A 298 4.92 -6.51 -11.97
N SER A 299 4.06 -6.14 -11.00
CA SER A 299 4.32 -5.03 -10.10
C SER A 299 5.49 -5.29 -9.15
N GLY A 300 5.61 -6.50 -8.60
CA GLY A 300 6.73 -6.80 -7.72
C GLY A 300 8.07 -6.93 -8.47
N ILE A 301 8.09 -7.38 -9.73
CA ILE A 301 9.31 -7.33 -10.57
C ILE A 301 9.72 -5.86 -10.78
N GLN A 302 8.76 -4.99 -11.08
CA GLN A 302 9.01 -3.56 -11.26
C GLN A 302 9.53 -2.88 -9.99
N GLN A 303 9.18 -3.38 -8.80
CA GLN A 303 9.72 -2.86 -7.54
C GLN A 303 11.13 -3.32 -7.23
N THR A 304 11.74 -4.23 -8.00
CA THR A 304 13.12 -4.67 -7.73
C THR A 304 14.14 -3.56 -8.02
N VAL A 305 15.17 -3.44 -7.18
CA VAL A 305 16.31 -2.55 -7.44
C VAL A 305 16.92 -2.87 -8.81
N GLY A 306 17.09 -1.84 -9.64
CA GLY A 306 17.66 -1.97 -10.97
C GLY A 306 16.66 -2.36 -12.06
N SER A 307 15.37 -2.51 -11.75
CA SER A 307 14.33 -2.67 -12.77
C SER A 307 14.27 -1.45 -13.70
N ASP A 308 13.80 -1.65 -14.94
CA ASP A 308 13.59 -0.55 -15.89
C ASP A 308 12.63 0.51 -15.35
N PHE A 309 11.63 0.08 -14.58
CA PHE A 309 10.71 0.98 -13.89
C PHE A 309 11.44 1.88 -12.89
N ILE A 310 12.20 1.32 -11.94
CA ILE A 310 12.91 2.09 -10.91
C ILE A 310 13.97 2.99 -11.54
N ASN A 311 14.71 2.49 -12.53
CA ASN A 311 15.71 3.26 -13.24
C ASN A 311 15.07 4.46 -13.96
N LYS A 312 13.96 4.24 -14.68
CA LYS A 312 13.24 5.32 -15.37
C LYS A 312 12.60 6.30 -14.40
N LEU A 313 12.02 5.81 -13.30
CA LEU A 313 11.42 6.65 -12.27
C LEU A 313 12.46 7.60 -11.67
N ASN A 314 13.68 7.13 -11.42
CA ASN A 314 14.71 7.91 -10.70
C ASN A 314 15.74 8.62 -11.61
N ALA A 315 15.72 8.38 -12.94
CA ALA A 315 16.69 8.97 -13.89
C ALA A 315 16.75 10.52 -13.87
N GLY A 316 15.67 11.19 -13.49
CA GLY A 316 15.55 12.65 -13.43
C GLY A 316 15.71 13.27 -12.02
N GLY A 317 16.21 12.51 -11.05
CA GLY A 317 16.15 12.89 -9.63
C GLY A 317 14.81 12.51 -8.99
N ASP A 318 14.66 12.67 -7.68
CA ASP A 318 13.56 11.99 -6.99
C ASP A 318 12.22 12.72 -7.03
N THR A 319 12.25 14.04 -7.09
CA THR A 319 11.10 14.90 -6.89
C THR A 319 10.67 15.63 -8.16
N VAL A 320 9.45 16.14 -8.16
CA VAL A 320 8.94 17.06 -9.19
C VAL A 320 8.80 18.47 -8.59
N PRO A 321 9.22 19.53 -9.30
CA PRO A 321 9.07 20.90 -8.80
C PRO A 321 7.60 21.24 -8.49
N GLY A 322 7.36 21.97 -7.40
CA GLY A 322 6.04 22.42 -6.98
C GLY A 322 5.23 21.40 -6.16
N VAL A 323 5.82 20.24 -5.83
CA VAL A 323 5.25 19.23 -4.93
C VAL A 323 6.07 19.16 -3.64
N ASN A 324 5.38 19.07 -2.51
CA ASN A 324 5.99 18.83 -1.20
C ASN A 324 5.97 17.33 -0.87
N TYR A 325 7.00 16.84 -0.19
CA TYR A 325 7.16 15.42 0.11
C TYR A 325 7.40 15.21 1.60
N THR A 326 6.64 14.28 2.20
CA THR A 326 6.96 13.71 3.52
C THR A 326 7.17 12.22 3.34
N VAL A 327 8.31 11.70 3.77
CA VAL A 327 8.72 10.32 3.49
C VAL A 327 9.09 9.66 4.80
N VAL A 328 8.36 8.63 5.18
CA VAL A 328 8.54 7.96 6.47
C VAL A 328 9.05 6.54 6.25
N GLY A 329 10.23 6.25 6.79
CA GLY A 329 10.82 4.91 6.83
C GLY A 329 10.86 4.36 8.26
N THR A 330 10.86 3.04 8.41
CA THR A 330 11.00 2.40 9.74
C THR A 330 12.26 1.55 9.80
N ARG A 331 12.99 1.60 10.92
CA ARG A 331 14.19 0.77 11.15
C ARG A 331 13.87 -0.72 11.17
N TYR A 332 12.59 -1.07 11.34
CA TYR A 332 12.08 -2.44 11.39
C TYR A 332 11.52 -2.93 10.04
N ASP A 333 11.72 -2.18 8.94
CA ASP A 333 11.22 -2.55 7.62
C ASP A 333 12.00 -3.77 7.08
N GLU A 334 11.29 -4.89 6.91
CA GLU A 334 11.82 -6.12 6.30
C GLU A 334 11.67 -6.18 4.78
N VAL A 335 10.93 -5.24 4.18
CA VAL A 335 10.62 -5.23 2.74
C VAL A 335 11.54 -4.24 2.04
N THR A 336 11.48 -2.95 2.38
CA THR A 336 12.39 -1.94 1.85
C THR A 336 13.71 -2.04 2.61
N THR A 337 14.70 -2.77 2.06
CA THR A 337 15.96 -3.07 2.76
C THR A 337 17.19 -2.63 1.95
N PRO A 338 18.06 -1.76 2.50
CA PRO A 338 17.90 -1.04 3.76
C PRO A 338 16.74 -0.03 3.71
N TYR A 339 16.07 0.21 4.85
CA TYR A 339 14.88 1.08 4.93
C TYR A 339 15.11 2.49 4.40
N THR A 340 16.35 2.97 4.47
CA THR A 340 16.75 4.28 3.93
C THR A 340 16.57 4.40 2.42
N LEU A 341 16.40 3.30 1.68
CA LEU A 341 16.00 3.32 0.26
C LEU A 341 14.61 3.93 0.04
N THR A 342 13.79 4.06 1.09
CA THR A 342 12.53 4.78 0.99
C THR A 342 12.73 6.29 0.81
N PHE A 343 13.78 6.85 1.41
CA PHE A 343 13.99 8.29 1.48
C PHE A 343 14.28 8.92 0.12
N LEU A 344 13.76 10.12 -0.10
CA LEU A 344 13.94 10.87 -1.34
C LEU A 344 15.03 11.94 -1.20
N GLN A 345 15.70 12.24 -2.29
CA GLN A 345 16.64 13.35 -2.42
C GLN A 345 15.91 14.59 -2.94
N PRO A 346 16.01 15.75 -2.28
CA PRO A 346 15.36 16.97 -2.75
C PRO A 346 15.96 17.44 -4.08
N GLY A 347 15.12 17.55 -5.11
CA GLY A 347 15.44 18.22 -6.37
C GLY A 347 15.06 19.70 -6.36
N PRO A 348 15.45 20.47 -7.40
CA PRO A 348 15.13 21.89 -7.49
C PRO A 348 13.63 22.16 -7.41
N GLY A 349 13.22 23.11 -6.55
CA GLY A 349 11.82 23.53 -6.44
C GLY A 349 10.88 22.53 -5.76
N ALA A 350 11.43 21.50 -5.09
CA ALA A 350 10.67 20.56 -4.27
C ALA A 350 11.19 20.55 -2.82
N THR A 351 10.28 20.32 -1.87
CA THR A 351 10.62 20.19 -0.45
C THR A 351 10.52 18.72 -0.05
N VAL A 352 11.52 18.18 0.64
CA VAL A 352 11.50 16.80 1.14
C VAL A 352 11.75 16.76 2.64
N HIS A 353 10.86 16.09 3.36
CA HIS A 353 10.99 15.76 4.78
C HIS A 353 11.09 14.24 4.96
N ASN A 354 12.32 13.74 5.04
CA ASN A 354 12.59 12.33 5.38
C ASN A 354 12.54 12.16 6.90
N ILE A 355 11.76 11.19 7.38
CA ILE A 355 11.54 10.90 8.80
C ILE A 355 11.78 9.42 9.04
N THR A 356 12.68 9.08 9.97
CA THR A 356 12.68 7.72 10.52
C THR A 356 11.59 7.65 11.58
N LEU A 357 10.69 6.68 11.51
CA LEU A 357 9.53 6.57 12.40
C LEU A 357 9.92 6.59 13.89
N GLN A 358 11.06 5.98 14.21
CA GLN A 358 11.62 5.90 15.56
C GLN A 358 12.28 7.21 16.03
N ASP A 359 12.51 8.19 15.16
CA ASP A 359 13.12 9.46 15.56
C ASP A 359 12.12 10.25 16.45
N GLY A 360 12.52 10.42 17.72
CA GLY A 360 11.67 10.96 18.77
C GLY A 360 10.63 9.97 19.32
N CYS A 361 10.67 8.70 18.90
CA CYS A 361 9.78 7.66 19.43
C CYS A 361 10.32 6.22 19.26
N ASP A 362 11.37 5.85 19.98
CA ASP A 362 11.97 4.49 19.86
C ASP A 362 11.03 3.34 20.32
N GLN A 363 9.94 3.65 21.02
CA GLN A 363 8.93 2.65 21.41
C GLN A 363 7.98 2.26 20.27
N ASP A 364 7.93 3.01 19.16
CA ASP A 364 7.19 2.58 17.98
C ASP A 364 7.99 1.53 17.20
N LEU A 365 7.55 0.27 17.27
CA LEU A 365 8.19 -0.88 16.66
C LEU A 365 7.51 -1.31 15.35
N SER A 366 6.73 -0.43 14.72
CA SER A 366 6.03 -0.76 13.49
C SER A 366 7.00 -1.18 12.38
N ASP A 367 6.72 -2.31 11.75
CA ASP A 367 7.30 -2.72 10.47
C ASP A 367 6.56 -2.09 9.27
N HIS A 368 6.91 -2.60 8.09
CA HIS A 368 6.31 -2.25 6.82
C HIS A 368 4.77 -2.29 6.86
N LEU A 369 4.15 -3.41 7.27
CA LEU A 369 2.69 -3.57 7.22
C LEU A 369 1.97 -2.87 8.37
N THR A 370 2.59 -2.81 9.54
CA THR A 370 1.97 -2.28 10.75
C THR A 370 2.10 -0.76 10.89
N MET A 371 2.93 -0.09 10.07
CA MET A 371 3.13 1.36 10.18
C MET A 371 1.87 2.16 9.88
N MET A 372 1.03 1.75 8.93
CA MET A 372 -0.24 2.43 8.66
C MET A 372 -1.26 2.27 9.79
N TYR A 373 -0.95 1.45 10.80
CA TYR A 373 -1.73 1.25 12.02
C TYR A 373 -1.10 1.96 13.24
N SER A 374 -0.03 2.73 13.02
CA SER A 374 0.65 3.45 14.08
C SER A 374 -0.01 4.81 14.39
N PRO A 375 -0.28 5.12 15.68
CA PRO A 375 -0.65 6.46 16.10
C PRO A 375 0.40 7.52 15.79
N ARG A 376 1.69 7.14 15.73
CA ARG A 376 2.80 8.01 15.35
C ARG A 376 2.65 8.40 13.89
N VAL A 377 2.43 7.43 13.00
CA VAL A 377 2.19 7.66 11.56
C VAL A 377 0.98 8.57 11.36
N LEU A 378 -0.15 8.29 12.02
CA LEU A 378 -1.32 9.18 11.96
C LEU A 378 -0.97 10.61 12.40
N SER A 379 -0.21 10.78 13.49
CA SER A 379 0.21 12.12 13.93
C SER A 379 1.15 12.83 12.95
N ILE A 380 1.99 12.09 12.22
CA ILE A 380 2.85 12.64 11.17
C ILE A 380 2.00 13.09 9.98
N ILE A 381 1.02 12.29 9.56
CA ILE A 381 0.06 12.67 8.49
C ILE A 381 -0.64 13.97 8.88
N LEU A 382 -1.24 14.02 10.06
CA LEU A 382 -1.96 15.21 10.53
C LEU A 382 -1.05 16.43 10.69
N ASN A 383 0.18 16.26 11.18
CA ASN A 383 1.15 17.35 11.26
C ASN A 383 1.61 17.85 9.89
N THR A 384 1.66 16.97 8.90
CA THR A 384 2.00 17.35 7.53
C THR A 384 0.85 18.11 6.89
N LEU A 385 -0.38 17.66 7.08
CA LEU A 385 -1.58 18.31 6.55
C LEU A 385 -1.93 19.63 7.27
N ASP A 386 -1.56 19.78 8.54
CA ASP A 386 -1.74 20.98 9.36
C ASP A 386 -0.52 21.20 10.28
N PRO A 387 0.48 21.99 9.80
CA PRO A 387 1.70 22.26 10.55
C PRO A 387 1.44 22.87 11.92
N GLY A 388 1.63 22.06 12.97
CA GLY A 388 1.36 22.44 14.36
C GLY A 388 0.66 21.35 15.15
N ALA A 389 0.03 20.37 14.48
CA ALA A 389 -0.54 19.21 15.15
C ALA A 389 0.55 18.43 15.92
N PRO A 390 0.30 18.03 17.19
CA PRO A 390 1.32 17.41 18.02
C PRO A 390 1.68 16.01 17.52
N LEU A 391 2.99 15.76 17.41
CA LEU A 391 3.57 14.46 17.15
C LEU A 391 3.37 13.53 18.36
N LYS A 392 2.72 12.38 18.15
CA LYS A 392 2.44 11.40 19.21
C LYS A 392 3.52 10.35 19.27
N CYS A 393 4.02 10.02 20.46
CA CYS A 393 4.87 8.85 20.64
C CYS A 393 4.11 7.75 21.39
N THR A 394 3.78 6.67 20.68
CA THR A 394 3.01 5.54 21.22
C THR A 394 3.66 4.23 20.81
N PHE A 395 3.70 3.27 21.73
CA PHE A 395 4.10 1.91 21.41
C PHE A 395 3.15 1.28 20.38
N ASN A 396 3.68 0.79 19.26
CA ASN A 396 2.96 -0.03 18.29
C ASN A 396 3.82 -1.27 18.00
N PRO A 397 3.29 -2.50 18.17
CA PRO A 397 4.11 -3.70 18.09
C PRO A 397 4.37 -4.13 16.65
N TRP A 398 5.55 -4.73 16.45
CA TRP A 398 5.95 -5.47 15.26
C TRP A 398 4.97 -6.62 14.95
N LEU A 399 4.71 -6.88 13.66
CA LEU A 399 3.93 -7.97 13.04
C LEU A 399 2.43 -8.03 13.37
N PHE A 400 1.99 -7.55 14.54
CA PHE A 400 0.60 -7.63 14.99
C PHE A 400 -0.15 -6.29 14.81
N GLY A 401 0.55 -5.15 14.87
CA GLY A 401 -0.07 -3.83 15.01
C GLY A 401 -0.93 -3.73 16.29
N GLY A 402 -1.58 -2.59 16.53
CA GLY A 402 -2.56 -2.47 17.63
C GLY A 402 -2.21 -1.51 18.77
N GLY A 403 -1.23 -0.63 18.61
CA GLY A 403 -0.93 0.43 19.57
C GLY A 403 -1.96 1.57 19.63
N GLY A 404 -2.79 1.68 18.58
CA GLY A 404 -3.82 2.70 18.48
C GLY A 404 -5.07 2.43 19.31
N LYS A 405 -5.70 3.52 19.75
CA LYS A 405 -7.09 3.52 20.25
C LYS A 405 -7.96 4.20 19.19
N LEU A 406 -9.15 3.63 18.95
CA LEU A 406 -10.17 4.19 18.06
C LEU A 406 -10.86 5.41 18.68
#